data_AF-A0A3D3LT79-F1
#
_entry.id   AF-A0A3D3LT79-F1
#
_cell.length_a   1.000
_cell.length_b   1.000
_cell.length_c   1.000
_cell.angle_alpha   90.00
_cell.angle_beta   90.00
_cell.angle_gamma   90.00
#
_symmetry.space_group_name_H-M   'P 1'
#
loop_
_entity.id
_entity.type
_entity.pdbx_description
1 polymer ?
#
loop_
_entity_poly.entity_id
_entity_poly.type
_entity_poly.pdbx_seq_one_letter_code
_entity_poly.pdbx_strand_id
1 'polypeptide(L)'
;MLGKKSIRLLKKFSKTEIDDLSDFISSPYFNKENKLIEFWGILKKYYPEFDKINYEMIFSKLYSNTKFTESRIRNLFSDLNLILDKFLSIRVLQNNHIQSDLFLLESLLKYREYDIFNKKYTKAIELTDNNSIRDEFYYNNLLNLLNYNFTYL
;
A
#
# COMPACT_ATOMS: atom_id res chain seq x y z
N MET A 1 -3.36 11.15 22.61
CA MET A 1 -2.08 10.54 22.18
C MET A 1 -1.88 10.80 20.70
N LEU A 2 -0.73 11.37 20.34
CA LEU A 2 -0.31 11.52 18.94
C LEU A 2 -0.22 10.15 18.26
N GLY A 3 -0.55 10.10 16.97
CA GLY A 3 -0.35 8.88 16.18
C GLY A 3 -1.16 7.65 16.59
N LYS A 4 -2.22 7.80 17.42
CA LYS A 4 -2.98 6.65 17.98
C LYS A 4 -3.44 5.66 16.90
N LYS A 5 -3.91 6.14 15.74
CA LYS A 5 -4.33 5.29 14.61
C LYS A 5 -3.14 4.47 14.09
N SER A 6 -2.05 5.14 13.71
CA SER A 6 -0.85 4.53 13.12
C SER A 6 -0.22 3.54 14.09
N ILE A 7 0.00 3.94 15.34
CA ILE A 7 0.61 3.09 16.37
C ILE A 7 -0.23 1.83 16.62
N ARG A 8 -1.56 1.97 16.74
CA ARG A 8 -2.45 0.81 16.92
C ARG A 8 -2.35 -0.19 15.76
N LEU A 9 -2.17 0.30 14.54
CA LEU A 9 -2.00 -0.54 13.36
C LEU A 9 -0.62 -1.21 13.36
N LEU A 10 0.44 -0.43 13.59
CA LEU A 10 1.83 -0.91 13.62
C LEU A 10 2.08 -1.98 14.69
N LYS A 11 1.42 -1.90 15.85
CA LYS A 11 1.46 -2.95 16.88
C LYS A 11 0.96 -4.31 16.38
N LYS A 12 0.12 -4.33 15.35
CA LYS A 12 -0.44 -5.56 14.76
C LYS A 12 0.41 -6.13 13.63
N PHE A 13 1.36 -5.36 13.12
CA PHE A 13 2.21 -5.81 12.03
C PHE A 13 3.21 -6.83 12.58
N SER A 14 3.40 -7.89 11.82
CA SER A 14 4.53 -8.80 11.97
C SER A 14 5.86 -8.07 11.73
N LYS A 15 6.95 -8.69 12.16
CA LYS A 15 8.29 -8.14 11.93
C LYS A 15 8.57 -7.95 10.42
N THR A 16 8.17 -8.91 9.60
CA THR A 16 8.28 -8.84 8.14
C THR A 16 7.49 -7.67 7.55
N GLU A 17 6.26 -7.43 8.02
CA GLU A 17 5.47 -6.28 7.54
C GLU A 17 6.06 -4.92 7.93
N ILE A 18 6.76 -4.84 9.06
CA ILE A 18 7.50 -3.61 9.46
C ILE A 18 8.72 -3.37 8.57
N ASP A 19 9.40 -4.44 8.17
CA ASP A 19 10.55 -4.35 7.27
C ASP A 19 10.08 -3.98 5.85
N ASP A 20 9.04 -4.64 5.33
CA ASP A 20 8.41 -4.27 4.05
C ASP A 20 7.90 -2.82 4.04
N LEU A 21 7.30 -2.37 5.16
CA LEU A 21 6.87 -0.98 5.31
C LEU A 21 8.06 0.00 5.30
N SER A 22 9.21 -0.41 5.86
CA SER A 22 10.43 0.39 5.83
C SER A 22 10.91 0.59 4.39
N ASP A 23 10.92 -0.47 3.59
CA ASP A 23 11.29 -0.40 2.18
C ASP A 23 10.29 0.46 1.41
N PHE A 24 8.99 0.29 1.67
CA PHE A 24 7.94 1.08 1.05
C PHE A 24 8.05 2.58 1.36
N ILE A 25 8.30 2.97 2.62
CA ILE A 25 8.51 4.36 3.03
C ILE A 25 9.77 4.95 2.39
N SER A 26 10.82 4.14 2.19
CA SER A 26 12.06 4.58 1.57
C SER A 26 11.99 4.67 0.04
N SER A 27 10.95 4.12 -0.57
CA SER A 27 10.80 4.09 -2.02
C SER A 27 10.47 5.48 -2.57
N PRO A 28 11.29 6.02 -3.51
CA PRO A 28 11.04 7.32 -4.13
C PRO A 28 9.78 7.35 -5.00
N TYR A 29 9.24 6.17 -5.34
CA TYR A 29 7.98 6.04 -6.06
C TYR A 29 6.77 6.29 -5.16
N PHE A 30 6.80 5.79 -3.91
CA PHE A 30 5.67 5.86 -2.99
C PHE A 30 5.75 7.04 -2.02
N ASN A 31 6.96 7.52 -1.72
CA ASN A 31 7.21 8.60 -0.80
C ASN A 31 8.33 9.50 -1.32
N LYS A 32 8.06 10.82 -1.37
CA LYS A 32 9.07 11.84 -1.72
C LYS A 32 9.53 12.64 -0.49
N GLU A 33 8.91 12.42 0.66
CA GLU A 33 9.15 13.19 1.88
C GLU A 33 10.30 12.60 2.69
N ASN A 34 11.49 13.18 2.54
CA ASN A 34 12.69 12.76 3.29
C ASN A 34 12.47 12.81 4.81
N LYS A 35 11.70 13.79 5.30
CA LYS A 35 11.45 13.95 6.74
C LYS A 35 10.61 12.80 7.31
N LEU A 36 9.71 12.21 6.51
CA LEU A 36 8.95 11.03 6.90
C LEU A 36 9.84 9.79 7.02
N ILE A 37 10.83 9.64 6.12
CA ILE A 37 11.82 8.55 6.17
C ILE A 37 12.64 8.64 7.47
N GLU A 38 13.15 9.83 7.77
CA GLU A 38 13.89 10.08 9.02
C GLU A 38 13.01 9.80 10.26
N PHE A 39 11.78 10.29 10.25
CA PHE A 39 10.82 10.07 11.34
C PHE A 39 10.57 8.58 11.55
N TRP A 40 10.31 7.84 10.48
CA TRP A 40 10.12 6.40 10.52
C TRP A 40 11.35 5.67 11.08
N GLY A 41 12.56 6.07 10.64
CA GLY A 41 13.82 5.50 11.12
C GLY A 41 14.02 5.63 12.63
N ILE A 42 13.44 6.65 13.27
CA ILE A 42 13.44 6.81 14.73
C ILE A 42 12.25 6.08 15.36
N LEU A 43 11.04 6.24 14.82
CA LEU A 43 9.81 5.69 15.37
C LEU A 43 9.83 4.16 15.41
N LYS A 44 10.34 3.49 14.36
CA LYS A 44 10.36 2.03 14.28
C LYS A 44 11.20 1.35 15.36
N LYS A 45 12.11 2.08 16.01
CA LYS A 45 12.92 1.58 17.14
C LYS A 45 12.09 1.28 18.38
N TYR A 46 10.86 1.80 18.45
CA TYR A 46 9.93 1.50 19.52
C TYR A 46 9.07 0.26 19.24
N TYR A 47 9.12 -0.33 18.05
CA TYR A 47 8.43 -1.58 17.75
C TYR A 47 8.98 -2.73 18.64
N PRO A 48 8.16 -3.69 19.11
CA PRO A 48 6.73 -3.86 18.81
C PRO A 48 5.79 -3.03 19.69
N GLU A 49 6.24 -2.64 20.88
CA GLU A 49 5.33 -2.12 21.90
C GLU A 49 4.95 -0.66 21.70
N PHE A 50 5.76 0.17 21.04
CA PHE A 50 5.49 1.60 20.87
C PHE A 50 5.15 2.34 22.18
N ASP A 51 5.65 1.84 23.30
CA ASP A 51 5.39 2.39 24.62
C ASP A 51 6.44 3.44 24.97
N LYS A 52 6.02 4.43 25.79
CA LYS A 52 6.88 5.53 26.26
C LYS A 52 7.59 6.30 25.14
N ILE A 53 6.91 6.49 24.00
CA ILE A 53 7.44 7.32 22.91
C ILE A 53 7.72 8.72 23.41
N ASN A 54 8.99 9.13 23.35
CA ASN A 54 9.39 10.49 23.68
C ASN A 54 9.34 11.37 22.41
N TYR A 55 8.23 12.07 22.22
CA TYR A 55 8.00 12.93 21.06
C TYR A 55 8.95 14.12 20.99
N GLU A 56 9.36 14.67 22.14
CA GLU A 56 10.34 15.77 22.19
C GLU A 56 11.72 15.30 21.74
N MET A 57 12.14 14.11 22.17
CA MET A 57 13.38 13.50 21.69
C MET A 57 13.30 13.21 20.19
N ILE A 58 12.20 12.65 19.70
CA ILE A 58 12.01 12.42 18.25
C ILE A 58 12.13 13.75 17.50
N PHE A 59 11.42 14.78 17.96
CA PHE A 59 11.46 16.11 17.34
C PHE A 59 12.88 16.69 17.32
N SER A 60 13.62 16.61 18.42
CA SER A 60 15.00 17.14 18.51
C SER A 60 15.95 16.48 17.52
N LYS A 61 15.75 15.18 17.24
CA LYS A 61 16.53 14.44 16.24
C LYS A 61 16.16 14.81 14.80
N LEU A 62 14.92 15.21 14.56
CA LEU A 62 14.41 15.57 13.23
C LEU A 62 14.62 17.04 12.87
N TYR A 63 14.59 17.92 13.86
CA TYR A 63 14.60 19.37 13.69
C TYR A 63 15.60 19.99 14.67
N SER A 64 16.86 20.08 14.24
CA SER A 64 17.92 20.70 15.02
C SER A 64 17.62 22.18 15.33
N ASN A 65 17.96 22.63 16.54
CA ASN A 65 17.88 24.04 16.96
C ASN A 65 16.49 24.68 16.84
N THR A 66 15.42 23.90 16.94
CA THR A 66 14.04 24.42 16.96
C THR A 66 13.30 24.02 18.23
N LYS A 67 12.44 24.91 18.73
CA LYS A 67 11.58 24.61 19.87
C LYS A 67 10.60 23.50 19.49
N PHE A 68 10.39 22.56 20.39
CA PHE A 68 9.42 21.49 20.21
C PHE A 68 8.05 22.05 19.82
N THR A 69 7.48 21.48 18.76
CA THR A 69 6.11 21.77 18.34
C THR A 69 5.37 20.48 18.05
N GLU A 70 4.34 20.21 18.86
CA GLU A 70 3.51 19.02 18.72
C GLU A 70 2.87 18.92 17.32
N SER A 71 2.49 20.06 16.74
CA SER A 71 1.88 20.14 15.41
C SER A 71 2.73 19.47 14.32
N ARG A 72 4.05 19.65 14.33
CA ARG A 72 4.93 19.02 13.33
C ARG A 72 4.99 17.51 13.47
N ILE A 73 5.05 17.00 14.71
CA ILE A 73 4.96 15.54 14.96
C ILE A 73 3.60 15.01 14.51
N ARG A 74 2.52 15.75 14.77
CA ARG A 74 1.18 15.37 14.32
C ARG A 74 1.10 15.28 12.79
N ASN A 75 1.70 16.23 12.07
CA ASN A 75 1.76 16.20 10.61
C ASN A 75 2.54 14.97 10.11
N LEU A 76 3.68 14.64 10.72
CA LEU A 76 4.43 13.41 10.36
C LEU A 76 3.60 12.14 10.58
N PHE A 77 2.76 12.09 11.61
CA PHE A 77 1.81 10.99 11.77
C PHE A 77 0.69 11.00 10.73
N SER A 78 0.21 12.18 10.31
CA SER A 78 -0.74 12.28 9.20
C SER A 78 -0.12 11.73 7.90
N ASP A 79 1.11 12.10 7.60
CA ASP A 79 1.84 11.62 6.41
C ASP A 79 2.09 10.11 6.51
N LEU A 80 2.48 9.62 7.69
CA LEU A 80 2.63 8.18 7.94
C LEU A 80 1.31 7.44 7.73
N ASN A 81 0.16 7.99 8.13
CA ASN A 81 -1.14 7.37 7.88
C ASN A 81 -1.43 7.26 6.39
N LEU A 82 -1.13 8.28 5.60
CA LEU A 82 -1.30 8.24 4.14
C LEU A 82 -0.44 7.14 3.52
N ILE A 83 0.80 6.97 3.98
CA ILE A 83 1.66 5.88 3.51
C ILE A 83 1.15 4.51 3.96
N LEU A 84 0.69 4.37 5.22
CA LEU A 84 0.12 3.12 5.73
C LEU A 84 -1.12 2.69 4.94
N ASP A 85 -2.02 3.62 4.64
CA ASP A 85 -3.23 3.33 3.86
C ASP A 85 -2.86 2.85 2.43
N LYS A 86 -1.86 3.48 1.79
CA LYS A 86 -1.33 3.02 0.49
C LYS A 86 -0.66 1.65 0.57
N PHE A 87 0.21 1.44 1.56
CA PHE A 87 0.95 0.20 1.77
C PHE A 87 0.00 -0.99 1.92
N LEU A 88 -1.02 -0.85 2.78
CA LEU A 88 -2.03 -1.90 2.97
C LEU A 88 -2.82 -2.17 1.68
N SER A 89 -3.21 -1.13 0.96
CA SER A 89 -3.98 -1.27 -0.28
C SER A 89 -3.19 -2.04 -1.35
N ILE A 90 -1.90 -1.71 -1.50
CA ILE A 90 -1.02 -2.38 -2.48
C ILE A 90 -0.76 -3.83 -2.07
N ARG A 91 -0.55 -4.12 -0.78
CA ARG A 91 -0.38 -5.51 -0.31
C ARG A 91 -1.60 -6.37 -0.61
N VAL A 92 -2.80 -5.84 -0.33
CA VAL A 92 -4.05 -6.55 -0.65
C VAL A 92 -4.15 -6.79 -2.14
N LEU A 93 -3.81 -5.78 -2.96
CA LEU A 93 -3.83 -5.93 -4.41
C LEU A 93 -2.83 -6.97 -4.92
N GLN A 94 -1.60 -6.96 -4.41
CA GLN A 94 -0.55 -7.92 -4.79
C GLN A 94 -0.91 -9.36 -4.41
N ASN A 95 -1.66 -9.54 -3.33
CA ASN A 95 -2.14 -10.85 -2.89
C ASN A 95 -3.41 -11.30 -3.63
N ASN A 96 -4.11 -10.40 -4.35
CA ASN A 96 -5.28 -10.73 -5.14
C ASN A 96 -4.91 -10.81 -6.63
N HIS A 97 -4.50 -12.01 -7.06
CA HIS A 97 -4.01 -12.25 -8.42
C HIS A 97 -5.01 -11.87 -9.51
N ILE A 98 -6.29 -12.21 -9.35
CA ILE A 98 -7.32 -11.91 -10.37
C ILE A 98 -7.50 -10.39 -10.50
N GLN A 99 -7.64 -9.68 -9.39
CA GLN A 99 -7.81 -8.23 -9.44
C GLN A 99 -6.58 -7.53 -10.03
N SER A 100 -5.38 -8.01 -9.70
CA SER A 100 -4.14 -7.50 -10.30
C SER A 100 -4.07 -7.75 -11.81
N ASP A 101 -4.53 -8.91 -12.28
CA ASP A 101 -4.58 -9.24 -13.70
C ASP A 101 -5.59 -8.35 -14.45
N LEU A 102 -6.75 -8.07 -13.85
CA LEU A 102 -7.74 -7.13 -14.44
C LEU A 102 -7.16 -5.72 -14.63
N PHE A 103 -6.46 -5.18 -13.63
CA PHE A 103 -5.80 -3.87 -13.77
C PHE A 103 -4.67 -3.89 -14.79
N LEU A 104 -3.94 -5.01 -14.91
CA LEU A 104 -2.94 -5.16 -15.96
C LEU A 104 -3.60 -5.13 -17.35
N LEU A 105 -4.71 -5.84 -17.54
CA LEU A 105 -5.46 -5.84 -18.79
C LEU A 105 -5.93 -4.42 -19.18
N GLU A 106 -6.48 -3.67 -18.23
CA GLU A 106 -6.84 -2.26 -18.43
C GLU A 106 -5.64 -1.42 -18.89
N SER A 107 -4.49 -1.60 -18.23
CA SER A 107 -3.26 -0.90 -18.55
C SER A 107 -2.76 -1.23 -19.97
N LEU A 108 -2.75 -2.52 -20.34
CA LEU A 108 -2.32 -2.96 -21.67
C LEU A 108 -3.19 -2.36 -22.78
N LEU A 109 -4.51 -2.28 -22.57
CA LEU A 109 -5.42 -1.59 -23.50
C LEU A 109 -5.10 -0.11 -23.61
N LYS A 110 -4.88 0.57 -22.47
CA LYS A 110 -4.50 1.99 -22.45
C LYS A 110 -3.23 2.26 -23.25
N TYR A 111 -2.26 1.36 -23.19
CA TYR A 111 -1.00 1.45 -23.94
C TYR A 111 -1.05 0.81 -25.34
N ARG A 112 -2.19 0.25 -25.75
CA ARG A 112 -2.42 -0.41 -27.06
C ARG A 112 -1.52 -1.63 -27.30
N GLU A 113 -1.15 -2.33 -26.22
CA GLU A 113 -0.34 -3.56 -26.26
C GLU A 113 -1.24 -4.80 -26.46
N TYR A 114 -1.89 -4.89 -27.62
CA TYR A 114 -2.95 -5.87 -27.89
C TYR A 114 -2.48 -7.33 -27.88
N ASP A 115 -1.28 -7.61 -28.39
CA ASP A 115 -0.74 -8.97 -28.42
C ASP A 115 -0.50 -9.52 -27.01
N ILE A 116 -0.02 -8.66 -26.11
CA ILE A 116 0.20 -9.00 -24.70
C ILE A 116 -1.15 -9.10 -23.99
N PHE A 117 -2.06 -8.17 -24.27
CA PHE A 117 -3.42 -8.19 -23.74
C PHE A 117 -4.11 -9.51 -24.04
N ASN A 118 -4.16 -9.94 -25.30
CA ASN A 118 -4.87 -11.17 -25.70
C ASN A 118 -4.33 -12.40 -24.97
N LYS A 119 -3.00 -12.54 -24.88
CA LYS A 119 -2.36 -13.63 -24.14
C LYS A 119 -2.73 -13.62 -22.66
N LYS A 120 -2.76 -12.45 -22.03
CA LYS A 120 -3.11 -12.29 -20.61
C LYS A 120 -4.61 -12.50 -20.37
N TYR A 121 -5.45 -12.04 -21.29
CA TYR A 121 -6.90 -12.13 -21.21
C TYR A 121 -7.37 -13.58 -21.28
N THR A 122 -6.87 -14.36 -22.24
CA THR A 122 -7.19 -15.79 -22.33
C THR A 122 -6.84 -16.53 -21.04
N LYS A 123 -5.65 -16.26 -20.48
CA LYS A 123 -5.23 -16.86 -19.21
C LYS A 123 -6.13 -16.44 -18.04
N ALA A 124 -6.56 -15.18 -17.99
CA ALA A 124 -7.45 -14.69 -16.93
C ALA A 124 -8.84 -15.35 -17.00
N ILE A 125 -9.38 -15.58 -18.21
CA ILE A 125 -10.62 -16.35 -18.41
C ILE A 125 -10.43 -17.79 -17.93
N GLU A 126 -9.38 -18.49 -18.39
CA GLU A 126 -9.14 -19.88 -17.99
C GLU A 126 -9.04 -20.04 -16.47
N LEU A 127 -8.36 -19.11 -15.78
CA LEU A 127 -8.27 -19.12 -14.32
C LEU A 127 -9.61 -18.84 -13.64
N THR A 128 -10.43 -17.96 -14.23
CA THR A 128 -11.77 -17.66 -13.71
C THR A 128 -12.69 -18.87 -13.87
N ASP A 129 -12.73 -19.48 -15.06
CA ASP A 129 -13.60 -20.61 -15.39
C ASP A 129 -13.25 -21.89 -14.61
N ASN A 130 -11.97 -22.11 -14.33
CA ASN A 130 -11.49 -23.24 -13.53
C ASN A 130 -11.71 -23.06 -12.01
N ASN A 131 -12.24 -21.91 -11.58
CA ASN A 131 -12.53 -21.67 -10.18
C ASN A 131 -13.80 -22.44 -9.78
N SER A 132 -13.66 -23.45 -8.91
CA SER A 132 -14.74 -24.36 -8.54
C SER A 132 -15.89 -23.71 -7.77
N ILE A 133 -15.64 -22.51 -7.21
CA ILE A 133 -16.61 -21.74 -6.44
C ILE A 133 -17.08 -20.57 -7.31
N ARG A 134 -18.35 -20.62 -7.73
CA ARG A 134 -19.01 -19.56 -8.50
C ARG A 134 -19.80 -18.64 -7.57
N ASP A 135 -19.08 -17.90 -6.74
CA ASP A 135 -19.65 -16.92 -5.82
C ASP A 135 -19.78 -15.53 -6.48
N GLU A 136 -20.15 -14.53 -5.67
CA GLU A 136 -20.25 -13.13 -6.12
C GLU A 136 -18.93 -12.63 -6.75
N PHE A 137 -17.78 -13.04 -6.23
CA PHE A 137 -16.48 -12.64 -6.78
C PHE A 137 -16.24 -13.22 -8.16
N TYR A 138 -16.59 -14.49 -8.38
CA TYR A 138 -16.53 -15.12 -9.69
C TYR A 138 -17.34 -14.32 -10.73
N TYR A 139 -18.61 -14.02 -10.43
CA TYR A 139 -19.48 -13.31 -11.38
C TYR A 139 -19.06 -11.86 -11.61
N ASN A 140 -18.58 -11.16 -10.57
CA ASN A 140 -18.04 -9.80 -10.73
C ASN A 140 -16.79 -9.80 -11.61
N ASN A 141 -15.88 -10.77 -11.46
CA ASN A 141 -14.71 -10.90 -12.31
C ASN A 141 -15.10 -11.21 -13.76
N LEU A 142 -16.05 -12.13 -13.97
CA LEU A 142 -16.56 -12.46 -15.29
C LEU A 142 -17.19 -11.25 -15.98
N LEU A 143 -18.02 -10.47 -15.27
CA LEU A 143 -18.61 -9.24 -15.81
C LEU A 143 -17.53 -8.22 -16.22
N ASN A 144 -16.50 -8.04 -15.39
CA ASN A 144 -15.38 -7.15 -15.72
C ASN A 144 -14.64 -7.64 -16.98
N LEU A 145 -14.38 -8.94 -17.11
CA LEU A 145 -13.74 -9.52 -18.29
C LEU A 145 -14.61 -9.39 -19.55
N LEU A 146 -15.93 -9.56 -19.43
CA LEU A 146 -16.86 -9.39 -20.53
C LEU A 146 -16.92 -7.93 -21.02
N ASN A 147 -16.88 -6.96 -20.10
CA ASN A 147 -16.85 -5.54 -20.47
C ASN A 147 -15.64 -5.18 -21.35
N TYR A 148 -14.47 -5.78 -21.13
CA TYR A 148 -13.32 -5.58 -22.03
C TYR A 148 -13.57 -6.13 -23.44
N ASN A 149 -14.32 -7.23 -23.57
CA ASN A 149 -14.65 -7.83 -24.87
C ASN A 149 -15.62 -6.95 -25.67
N PHE A 150 -16.60 -6.31 -25.01
CA PHE A 150 -17.59 -5.44 -25.66
C PHE A 150 -17.08 -4.03 -25.98
N THR A 151 -15.98 -3.59 -25.37
CA THR A 151 -15.43 -2.24 -25.60
C THR A 151 -14.46 -2.19 -26.80
N TYR A 152 -14.04 -3.34 -27.33
CA TYR A 152 -12.97 -3.44 -28.33
C TYR A 152 -13.24 -4.41 -29.51
N LEU A 153 -14.50 -4.83 -29.69
CA LEU A 153 -15.03 -5.31 -30.98
C LEU A 153 -15.83 -4.18 -31.63
#